data_AF-A0A1H0P7P2-F1
#
_entry.id   AF-A0A1H0P7P2-F1
#
_cell.length_a   1.000
_cell.length_b   1.000
_cell.length_c   1.000
_cell.angle_alpha   90.00
_cell.angle_beta   90.00
_cell.angle_gamma   90.00
#
_symmetry.space_group_name_H-M   'P 1'
#
loop_
_entity.id
_entity.type
_entity.pdbx_description
1 polymer ?
#
loop_
_entity_poly.entity_id
_entity_poly.type
_entity_poly.pdbx_seq_one_letter_code
_entity_poly.pdbx_strand_id
1 'polypeptide(L)'
;MATRGHNPRANNEGYIGRPNKQWKEINAQTVNIDGVNIIEAVESGQYATIPNMIHSAAMHNGLYRGKNLTTYMESGQMSTDIAAGNFSNIYIGDYVIKSVTTAATTYTDKGGTEVTQAEATYSNVKWLVAAIDPHLHCGDTETTAHHVLLIPASTLQRNVKMNPTNDTTGAYLGSDMWTVHMPIWTAAIKSAFGAAHVLSHRELLSNAVNTTAESTSGDMTGKSSNWAWTTVEGANIPNEAMVYGGSVFGSSRDVGDFPRMLPLYALKCNHLEDRSWFWLRAVASSSSFAHANNGGNATYDGASYSGGNGGVRPYFLYH
;
A
#
# COMPACT_ATOMS: atom_id res chain seq x y z
N MET A 1 -14.56 -38.69 -60.33
CA MET A 1 -14.12 -37.44 -59.66
C MET A 1 -14.02 -37.72 -58.17
N ALA A 2 -12.80 -37.79 -57.65
CA ALA A 2 -12.51 -38.06 -56.26
C ALA A 2 -12.83 -36.84 -55.40
N THR A 3 -13.66 -37.01 -54.37
CA THR A 3 -13.73 -36.11 -53.24
C THR A 3 -12.43 -36.24 -52.46
N ARG A 4 -11.59 -35.21 -52.52
CA ARG A 4 -10.33 -35.13 -51.77
C ARG A 4 -10.62 -35.28 -50.28
N GLY A 5 -10.01 -36.31 -49.69
CA GLY A 5 -10.07 -36.59 -48.26
C GLY A 5 -9.32 -35.55 -47.43
N HIS A 6 -9.90 -35.21 -46.29
CA HIS A 6 -9.12 -34.90 -45.10
C HIS A 6 -9.11 -36.16 -44.24
N ASN A 7 -8.07 -36.97 -44.43
CA ASN A 7 -7.71 -38.02 -43.50
C ASN A 7 -7.35 -37.36 -42.15
N PRO A 8 -7.76 -37.92 -41.00
CA PRO A 8 -7.17 -37.53 -39.72
C PRO A 8 -5.66 -37.75 -39.80
N ARG A 9 -4.88 -36.73 -39.41
CA ARG A 9 -3.42 -36.79 -39.40
C ARG A 9 -2.97 -37.85 -38.40
N ALA A 10 -2.02 -38.69 -38.79
CA ALA A 10 -1.48 -39.79 -37.98
C ALA A 10 -0.60 -39.35 -36.79
N ASN A 11 -0.64 -38.07 -36.39
CA ASN A 11 0.21 -37.49 -35.35
C ASN A 11 -0.53 -37.21 -34.03
N ASN A 12 -1.72 -37.79 -33.79
CA ASN A 12 -2.49 -37.62 -32.54
C ASN A 12 -2.86 -36.17 -32.16
N GLU A 13 -2.64 -35.20 -33.03
CA GLU A 13 -3.01 -33.80 -32.80
C GLU A 13 -4.47 -33.58 -33.21
N GLY A 14 -5.40 -33.97 -32.34
CA GLY A 14 -6.82 -33.74 -32.59
C GLY A 14 -7.81 -34.33 -31.57
N TYR A 15 -7.36 -35.01 -30.52
CA TYR A 15 -8.25 -35.55 -29.51
C TYR A 15 -8.19 -34.72 -28.22
N ILE A 16 -9.18 -33.85 -28.04
CA ILE A 16 -9.55 -33.39 -26.70
C ILE A 16 -10.35 -34.54 -26.07
N GLY A 17 -9.71 -35.30 -25.20
CA GLY A 17 -10.32 -36.42 -24.47
C GLY A 17 -10.01 -37.78 -25.09
N ARG A 18 -9.57 -38.72 -24.23
CA ARG A 18 -9.32 -40.11 -24.61
C ARG A 18 -10.65 -40.77 -25.03
N PRO A 19 -10.71 -41.56 -26.12
CA PRO A 19 -11.96 -42.11 -26.67
C PRO A 19 -12.78 -43.03 -25.75
N ASN A 20 -12.26 -43.42 -24.58
CA ASN A 20 -12.78 -44.53 -23.77
C ASN A 20 -13.24 -44.13 -22.34
N LYS A 21 -13.47 -42.85 -22.01
CA LYS A 21 -13.90 -42.46 -20.66
C LYS A 21 -15.42 -42.31 -20.55
N GLN A 22 -16.01 -42.90 -19.50
CA GLN A 22 -17.46 -42.83 -19.23
C GLN A 22 -17.85 -41.48 -18.60
N TRP A 23 -19.12 -41.09 -18.76
CA TRP A 23 -19.68 -39.86 -18.18
C TRP A 23 -19.45 -39.81 -16.66
N LYS A 24 -18.83 -38.71 -16.20
CA LYS A 24 -18.36 -38.35 -14.83
C LYS A 24 -16.84 -38.30 -14.63
N GLU A 25 -16.03 -38.70 -15.60
CA GLU A 25 -14.58 -38.47 -15.49
C GLU A 25 -14.23 -37.02 -15.86
N ILE A 26 -13.76 -36.25 -14.88
CA ILE A 26 -13.34 -34.86 -15.04
C ILE A 26 -12.17 -34.81 -16.04
N ASN A 27 -12.32 -33.98 -17.07
CA ASN A 27 -11.31 -33.78 -18.12
C ASN A 27 -10.28 -32.72 -17.67
N ALA A 28 -9.72 -32.89 -16.47
CA ALA A 28 -8.66 -32.03 -15.98
C ALA A 28 -7.33 -32.73 -16.26
N GLN A 29 -6.45 -32.08 -17.02
CA GLN A 29 -5.03 -32.42 -16.99
C GLN A 29 -4.61 -32.43 -15.52
N THR A 30 -3.84 -33.44 -15.12
CA THR A 30 -3.30 -33.54 -13.77
C THR A 30 -2.57 -32.22 -13.46
N VAL A 31 -3.17 -31.36 -12.64
CA VAL A 31 -2.54 -30.11 -12.23
C VAL A 31 -1.63 -30.47 -11.07
N ASN A 32 -0.38 -30.74 -11.41
CA ASN A 32 0.67 -31.00 -10.44
C ASN A 32 1.39 -29.68 -10.17
N ILE A 33 1.34 -29.21 -8.93
CA ILE A 33 2.16 -28.11 -8.43
C ILE A 33 3.05 -28.71 -7.36
N ASP A 34 4.36 -28.45 -7.42
CA ASP A 34 5.37 -28.96 -6.48
C ASP A 34 5.19 -30.43 -6.05
N GLY A 35 4.84 -31.29 -7.01
CA GLY A 35 4.76 -32.74 -6.80
C GLY A 35 3.45 -33.25 -6.19
N VAL A 36 2.41 -32.44 -6.06
CA VAL A 36 1.10 -32.89 -5.58
C VAL A 36 0.02 -32.67 -6.63
N ASN A 37 -0.81 -33.69 -6.77
CA ASN A 37 -2.01 -33.65 -7.57
C ASN A 37 -3.14 -32.92 -6.83
N ILE A 38 -3.45 -31.72 -7.31
CA ILE A 38 -4.46 -30.85 -6.68
C ILE A 38 -5.86 -31.48 -6.70
N ILE A 39 -6.18 -32.24 -7.75
CA ILE A 39 -7.49 -32.86 -7.90
C ILE A 39 -7.67 -33.95 -6.84
N GLU A 40 -6.66 -34.81 -6.65
CA GLU A 40 -6.69 -35.86 -5.63
C GLU A 40 -6.75 -35.29 -4.21
N ALA A 41 -6.03 -34.19 -3.94
CA ALA A 41 -6.07 -33.52 -2.63
C ALA A 41 -7.45 -32.91 -2.33
N VAL A 42 -8.13 -32.34 -3.33
CA VAL A 42 -9.49 -31.78 -3.20
C VAL A 42 -10.53 -32.90 -3.01
N GLU A 43 -10.45 -33.95 -3.82
CA GLU A 43 -11.39 -35.09 -3.76
C GLU A 43 -11.25 -35.89 -2.47
N SER A 44 -10.03 -36.01 -1.93
CA SER A 44 -9.75 -36.67 -0.64
C SER A 44 -10.01 -35.78 0.58
N GLY A 45 -10.38 -34.52 0.37
CA GLY A 45 -10.53 -33.53 1.44
C GLY A 45 -9.23 -33.17 2.15
N GLN A 46 -8.07 -33.56 1.61
CA GLN A 46 -6.74 -33.28 2.12
C GLN A 46 -6.21 -31.94 1.59
N TYR A 47 -6.99 -30.87 1.78
CA TYR A 47 -6.60 -29.51 1.36
C TYR A 47 -5.25 -29.05 1.93
N ALA A 48 -4.85 -29.59 3.09
CA ALA A 48 -3.56 -29.33 3.73
C ALA A 48 -2.35 -29.91 2.98
N THR A 49 -2.56 -30.80 2.01
CA THR A 49 -1.50 -31.40 1.18
C THR A 49 -1.28 -30.68 -0.15
N ILE A 50 -2.18 -29.78 -0.55
CA ILE A 50 -1.98 -28.92 -1.74
C ILE A 50 -0.71 -28.10 -1.49
N PRO A 51 0.31 -28.18 -2.36
CA PRO A 51 1.57 -27.53 -2.15
C PRO A 51 1.38 -26.07 -2.08
N ASN A 52 2.28 -25.56 -1.29
CA ASN A 52 2.15 -24.35 -0.59
C ASN A 52 2.40 -23.14 -1.50
N MET A 53 1.50 -22.96 -2.46
CA MET A 53 1.23 -21.66 -3.08
C MET A 53 0.72 -20.65 -2.03
N ILE A 54 0.51 -21.06 -0.78
CA ILE A 54 -0.24 -20.44 0.31
C ILE A 54 0.68 -19.74 1.34
N HIS A 55 1.97 -19.55 1.07
CA HIS A 55 2.85 -18.72 1.93
C HIS A 55 3.39 -17.48 1.20
N SER A 56 3.12 -17.34 -0.10
CA SER A 56 3.66 -16.24 -0.90
C SER A 56 2.87 -14.93 -0.71
N ALA A 57 3.59 -13.81 -0.69
CA ALA A 57 2.99 -12.47 -0.66
C ALA A 57 1.93 -12.27 -1.77
N ALA A 58 2.20 -12.79 -2.97
CA ALA A 58 1.32 -12.65 -4.13
C ALA A 58 -0.08 -13.23 -3.90
N MET A 59 -0.18 -14.43 -3.33
CA MET A 59 -1.47 -15.06 -3.05
C MET A 59 -2.21 -14.38 -1.90
N HIS A 60 -1.48 -13.95 -0.87
CA HIS A 60 -2.08 -13.35 0.32
C HIS A 60 -2.54 -11.91 0.06
N ASN A 61 -1.91 -11.20 -0.86
CA ASN A 61 -2.39 -9.93 -1.41
C ASN A 61 -3.73 -10.06 -2.15
N GLY A 62 -4.18 -11.26 -2.50
CA GLY A 62 -5.49 -11.49 -3.15
C GLY A 62 -6.64 -11.81 -2.19
N LEU A 63 -6.37 -11.97 -0.88
CA LEU A 63 -7.34 -12.48 0.09
C LEU A 63 -7.50 -11.53 1.27
N TYR A 64 -8.75 -11.10 1.51
CA TYR A 64 -9.11 -10.32 2.69
C TYR A 64 -9.57 -11.24 3.83
N ARG A 65 -9.11 -10.98 5.06
CA ARG A 65 -9.53 -11.74 6.25
C ARG A 65 -10.04 -10.87 7.40
N GLY A 66 -9.29 -9.88 7.86
CA GLY A 66 -9.75 -9.00 8.94
C GLY A 66 -9.55 -9.54 10.36
N LYS A 67 -8.54 -10.38 10.61
CA LYS A 67 -8.26 -10.98 11.93
C LYS A 67 -7.35 -10.08 12.78
N ASN A 68 -7.60 -10.07 14.09
CA ASN A 68 -6.67 -9.47 15.06
C ASN A 68 -5.41 -10.34 15.24
N LEU A 69 -4.24 -9.76 14.94
CA LEU A 69 -2.90 -10.37 15.04
C LEU A 69 -2.09 -9.84 16.23
N THR A 70 -2.68 -9.06 17.14
CA THR A 70 -1.93 -8.39 18.23
C THR A 70 -1.09 -9.38 19.05
N THR A 71 -1.67 -10.49 19.50
CA THR A 71 -0.93 -11.52 20.26
C THR A 71 0.18 -12.19 19.46
N TYR A 72 -0.01 -12.34 18.14
CA TYR A 72 0.98 -12.92 17.23
C TYR A 72 2.15 -11.96 16.95
N MET A 73 1.88 -10.65 16.93
CA MET A 73 2.91 -9.62 16.86
C MET A 73 3.67 -9.49 18.18
N GLU A 74 2.95 -9.44 19.31
CA GLU A 74 3.55 -9.31 20.64
C GLU A 74 4.41 -10.52 21.05
N SER A 75 4.15 -11.71 20.50
CA SER A 75 5.00 -12.88 20.72
C SER A 75 6.34 -12.81 19.96
N GLY A 76 6.51 -11.86 19.03
CA GLY A 76 7.66 -11.78 18.12
C GLY A 76 7.64 -12.81 16.98
N GLN A 77 6.65 -13.70 16.94
CA GLN A 77 6.55 -14.69 15.88
C GLN A 77 6.16 -14.05 14.54
N MET A 78 5.33 -13.00 14.55
CA MET A 78 4.95 -12.29 13.32
C MET A 78 6.16 -11.73 12.57
N SER A 79 7.08 -11.05 13.26
CA SER A 79 8.30 -10.52 12.63
C SER A 79 9.27 -11.63 12.22
N THR A 80 9.38 -12.70 13.02
CA THR A 80 10.17 -13.89 12.64
C THR A 80 9.67 -14.50 11.34
N ASP A 81 8.36 -14.64 11.19
CA ASP A 81 7.74 -15.23 9.99
C ASP A 81 7.86 -14.29 8.79
N ILE A 82 7.63 -12.98 8.97
CA ILE A 82 7.84 -11.98 7.92
C ILE A 82 9.29 -11.99 7.44
N ALA A 83 10.28 -11.96 8.34
CA ALA A 83 11.70 -12.00 8.00
C ALA A 83 12.07 -13.24 7.16
N ALA A 84 11.41 -14.37 7.40
CA ALA A 84 11.59 -15.61 6.67
C ALA A 84 10.80 -15.66 5.33
N GLY A 85 10.05 -14.62 4.97
CA GLY A 85 9.15 -14.61 3.81
C GLY A 85 7.94 -15.51 3.96
N ASN A 86 7.57 -15.86 5.20
CA ASN A 86 6.45 -16.75 5.52
C ASN A 86 5.20 -15.93 5.91
N PHE A 87 4.23 -15.86 4.99
CA PHE A 87 3.01 -15.09 5.22
C PHE A 87 1.77 -15.93 5.52
N SER A 88 1.91 -17.24 5.80
CA SER A 88 0.80 -18.19 6.05
C SER A 88 -0.32 -17.66 6.94
N ASN A 89 0.06 -16.87 7.94
CA ASN A 89 -0.81 -16.38 9.01
C ASN A 89 -1.18 -14.90 8.85
N ILE A 90 -0.78 -14.23 7.77
CA ILE A 90 -0.95 -12.80 7.53
C ILE A 90 -1.70 -12.58 6.22
N TYR A 91 -2.82 -11.87 6.28
CA TYR A 91 -3.69 -11.60 5.13
C TYR A 91 -4.07 -10.13 5.11
N ILE A 92 -4.53 -9.67 3.94
CA ILE A 92 -4.99 -8.28 3.81
C ILE A 92 -6.17 -8.00 4.75
N GLY A 93 -6.14 -6.83 5.35
CA GLY A 93 -7.15 -6.37 6.31
C GLY A 93 -7.01 -6.96 7.71
N ASP A 94 -6.18 -7.99 7.92
CA ASP A 94 -5.74 -8.34 9.27
C ASP A 94 -5.13 -7.13 9.96
N TYR A 95 -5.16 -7.10 11.29
CA TYR A 95 -4.76 -5.91 12.02
C TYR A 95 -4.12 -6.20 13.36
N VAL A 96 -3.25 -5.29 13.79
CA VAL A 96 -2.73 -5.26 15.16
C VAL A 96 -3.28 -4.04 15.89
N ILE A 97 -3.53 -4.18 17.19
CA ILE A 97 -3.94 -3.08 18.07
C ILE A 97 -2.70 -2.58 18.77
N LYS A 98 -2.34 -1.33 18.54
CA LYS A 98 -1.16 -0.71 19.17
C LYS A 98 -1.38 0.77 19.39
N SER A 99 -1.14 1.24 20.61
CA SER A 99 -1.13 2.66 20.91
C SER A 99 0.16 3.31 20.41
N VAL A 100 0.08 4.56 20.00
CA VAL A 100 1.24 5.35 19.54
C VAL A 100 1.16 6.76 20.11
N THR A 101 2.31 7.33 20.45
CA THR A 101 2.40 8.67 21.03
C THR A 101 3.39 9.52 20.23
N THR A 102 2.91 10.63 19.67
CA THR A 102 3.78 11.65 19.07
C THR A 102 4.23 12.61 20.17
N ALA A 103 5.53 12.78 20.34
CA ALA A 103 6.09 13.69 21.35
C ALA A 103 5.79 15.16 21.04
N ALA A 104 5.75 15.99 22.07
CA ALA A 104 5.70 17.44 21.89
C ALA A 104 6.92 17.92 21.08
N THR A 105 6.69 18.72 20.04
CA THR A 105 7.74 19.15 19.11
C THR A 105 7.53 20.62 18.76
N THR A 106 8.59 21.41 18.83
CA THR A 106 8.63 22.78 18.32
C THR A 106 9.47 22.81 17.04
N TYR A 107 8.92 23.40 15.98
CA TYR A 107 9.57 23.52 14.68
C TYR A 107 9.24 24.86 14.03
N THR A 108 10.07 25.31 13.09
CA THR A 108 9.73 26.43 12.21
C THR A 108 9.05 25.86 10.98
N ASP A 109 7.80 26.26 10.75
CA ASP A 109 7.06 25.85 9.56
C ASP A 109 7.65 26.48 8.29
N LYS A 110 7.23 26.00 7.12
CA LYS A 110 7.70 26.52 5.84
C LYS A 110 7.41 28.01 5.62
N GLY A 111 6.45 28.57 6.36
CA GLY A 111 6.12 29.99 6.36
C GLY A 111 7.04 30.84 7.24
N GLY A 112 7.99 30.22 7.94
CA GLY A 112 8.90 30.89 8.86
C GLY A 112 8.31 31.13 10.26
N THR A 113 7.18 30.53 10.58
CA THR A 113 6.53 30.67 11.89
C THR A 113 6.93 29.53 12.82
N GLU A 114 7.29 29.84 14.06
CA GLU A 114 7.50 28.82 15.08
C GLU A 114 6.15 28.22 15.51
N VAL A 115 6.04 26.89 15.40
CA VAL A 115 4.85 26.11 15.75
C VAL A 115 5.24 25.10 16.81
N THR A 116 4.43 25.01 17.87
CA THR A 116 4.56 23.95 18.88
C THR A 116 3.40 22.98 18.73
N GLN A 117 3.72 21.75 18.32
CA GLN A 117 2.82 20.61 18.37
C GLN A 117 2.85 20.01 19.78
N ALA A 118 1.69 19.91 20.42
CA ALA A 118 1.55 19.23 21.70
C ALA A 118 1.75 17.71 21.54
N GLU A 119 2.17 17.07 22.63
CA GLU A 119 2.15 15.61 22.70
C GLU A 119 0.73 15.08 22.50
N ALA A 120 0.60 14.00 21.72
CA ALA A 120 -0.68 13.35 21.48
C ALA A 120 -0.52 11.84 21.53
N THR A 121 -1.39 11.19 22.30
CA THR A 121 -1.47 9.72 22.38
C THR A 121 -2.71 9.23 21.66
N TYR A 122 -2.51 8.28 20.75
CA TYR A 122 -3.56 7.59 20.00
C TYR A 122 -3.68 6.18 20.57
N SER A 123 -4.70 5.95 21.38
CA SER A 123 -4.90 4.69 22.09
C SER A 123 -5.60 3.65 21.22
N ASN A 124 -5.19 2.39 21.35
CA ASN A 124 -5.85 1.23 20.73
C ASN A 124 -6.05 1.35 19.21
N VAL A 125 -5.08 1.95 18.51
CA VAL A 125 -5.16 2.10 17.05
C VAL A 125 -5.12 0.73 16.39
N LYS A 126 -6.08 0.46 15.50
CA LYS A 126 -6.03 -0.70 14.60
C LYS A 126 -5.16 -0.39 13.39
N TRP A 127 -4.03 -1.07 13.28
CA TRP A 127 -3.11 -0.99 12.14
C TRP A 127 -3.38 -2.16 11.21
N LEU A 128 -3.93 -1.86 10.05
CA LEU A 128 -4.33 -2.81 9.04
C LEU A 128 -3.14 -3.22 8.17
N VAL A 129 -3.01 -4.51 7.88
CA VAL A 129 -2.16 -5.05 6.82
C VAL A 129 -2.76 -4.62 5.49
N ALA A 130 -2.12 -3.65 4.85
CA ALA A 130 -2.59 -3.06 3.61
C ALA A 130 -2.00 -3.70 2.36
N ALA A 131 -0.78 -4.21 2.47
CA ALA A 131 -0.08 -4.98 1.44
C ALA A 131 1.01 -5.84 2.10
N ILE A 132 1.41 -6.90 1.41
CA ILE A 132 2.54 -7.76 1.76
C ILE A 132 3.59 -7.63 0.65
N ASP A 133 4.85 -7.38 1.04
CA ASP A 133 5.98 -7.10 0.16
C ASP A 133 5.75 -6.03 -0.94
N PRO A 134 5.05 -4.90 -0.67
CA PRO A 134 4.81 -3.89 -1.69
C PRO A 134 6.10 -3.29 -2.30
N HIS A 135 7.17 -3.19 -1.51
CA HIS A 135 8.45 -2.59 -1.93
C HIS A 135 9.58 -3.61 -2.08
N LEU A 136 9.30 -4.92 -2.02
CA LEU A 136 10.34 -5.93 -2.18
C LEU A 136 10.94 -5.84 -3.58
N HIS A 137 12.27 -5.91 -3.69
CA HIS A 137 13.02 -5.73 -4.94
C HIS A 137 12.76 -4.37 -5.64
N CYS A 138 12.34 -3.35 -4.88
CA CYS A 138 12.15 -1.99 -5.36
C CYS A 138 13.22 -1.04 -4.79
N GLY A 139 13.41 0.11 -5.44
CA GLY A 139 14.34 1.16 -5.02
C GLY A 139 15.59 1.28 -5.90
N ASP A 140 16.27 2.43 -5.85
CA ASP A 140 17.63 2.60 -6.38
C ASP A 140 18.69 1.90 -5.52
N THR A 141 18.41 1.80 -4.22
CA THR A 141 18.96 0.76 -3.35
C THR A 141 17.85 -0.23 -3.08
N GLU A 142 18.08 -1.47 -3.49
CA GLU A 142 17.09 -2.53 -3.42
C GLU A 142 16.66 -2.83 -1.98
N THR A 143 15.35 -2.90 -1.77
CA THR A 143 14.78 -3.46 -0.52
C THR A 143 14.71 -4.98 -0.66
N THR A 144 15.55 -5.69 0.08
CA THR A 144 15.62 -7.17 0.05
C THR A 144 14.87 -7.84 1.20
N ALA A 145 14.54 -7.07 2.24
CA ALA A 145 13.85 -7.55 3.42
C ALA A 145 12.34 -7.67 3.15
N HIS A 146 11.78 -8.85 3.41
CA HIS A 146 10.33 -9.09 3.38
C HIS A 146 9.60 -8.20 4.37
N HIS A 147 8.40 -7.71 4.07
CA HIS A 147 7.71 -6.78 4.96
C HIS A 147 6.21 -6.77 4.75
N VAL A 148 5.49 -6.21 5.71
CA VAL A 148 4.07 -5.88 5.57
C VAL A 148 3.88 -4.38 5.71
N LEU A 149 3.06 -3.79 4.84
CA LEU A 149 2.69 -2.39 4.95
C LEU A 149 1.52 -2.28 5.92
N LEU A 150 1.75 -1.58 7.03
CA LEU A 150 0.73 -1.29 8.03
C LEU A 150 0.23 0.14 7.87
N ILE A 151 -1.09 0.32 7.88
CA ILE A 151 -1.77 1.62 7.82
C ILE A 151 -2.92 1.65 8.82
N PRO A 152 -3.14 2.73 9.58
CA PRO A 152 -4.21 2.77 10.57
C PRO A 152 -5.58 2.72 9.89
N ALA A 153 -6.56 2.15 10.58
CA ALA A 153 -7.95 2.06 10.14
C ALA A 153 -8.70 3.41 10.22
N SER A 154 -8.02 4.49 10.62
CA SER A 154 -8.55 5.85 10.69
C SER A 154 -7.41 6.85 10.47
N THR A 155 -7.74 8.08 10.06
CA THR A 155 -6.78 9.19 10.11
C THR A 155 -6.43 9.49 11.57
N LEU A 156 -5.15 9.59 11.89
CA LEU A 156 -4.70 9.76 13.28
C LEU A 156 -4.56 11.24 13.64
N GLN A 157 -3.60 11.95 13.04
CA GLN A 157 -3.40 13.37 13.33
C GLN A 157 -4.40 14.21 12.55
N ARG A 158 -5.33 14.88 13.25
CA ARG A 158 -6.31 15.78 12.64
C ARG A 158 -5.82 17.22 12.60
N ASN A 159 -6.41 18.04 11.73
CA ASN A 159 -6.08 19.46 11.57
C ASN A 159 -4.63 19.70 11.12
N VAL A 160 -4.05 18.78 10.35
CA VAL A 160 -2.69 18.92 9.80
C VAL A 160 -2.76 19.46 8.38
N LYS A 161 -1.86 20.40 8.08
CA LYS A 161 -1.70 21.01 6.75
C LYS A 161 -0.57 20.31 5.99
N MET A 162 -0.57 20.40 4.67
CA MET A 162 0.64 20.05 3.91
C MET A 162 1.71 21.13 4.08
N ASN A 163 1.29 22.40 4.05
CA ASN A 163 2.11 23.60 4.27
C ASN A 163 1.29 24.70 4.97
N PRO A 164 1.88 25.69 5.65
CA PRO A 164 1.15 26.75 6.35
C PRO A 164 0.42 27.71 5.40
N THR A 165 0.90 27.86 4.18
CA THR A 165 0.29 28.64 3.09
C THR A 165 0.01 27.75 1.87
N ASN A 166 -0.80 28.25 0.94
CA ASN A 166 -1.13 27.60 -0.33
C ASN A 166 0.06 27.64 -1.32
N ASP A 167 1.19 27.08 -0.90
CA ASP A 167 2.43 26.98 -1.65
C ASP A 167 2.85 25.51 -1.77
N THR A 168 3.21 25.10 -2.98
CA THR A 168 3.69 23.74 -3.30
C THR A 168 5.16 23.72 -3.71
N THR A 169 5.89 24.84 -3.57
CA THR A 169 7.32 24.92 -3.90
C THR A 169 8.11 23.81 -3.22
N GLY A 170 8.96 23.09 -3.96
CA GLY A 170 9.65 21.90 -3.45
C GLY A 170 8.81 20.62 -3.42
N ALA A 171 7.56 20.67 -3.91
CA ALA A 171 6.62 19.55 -4.00
C ALA A 171 6.43 18.83 -2.64
N TYR A 172 6.33 17.50 -2.64
CA TYR A 172 6.15 16.73 -1.42
C TYR A 172 7.38 16.79 -0.50
N LEU A 173 8.59 16.63 -1.04
CA LEU A 173 9.82 16.67 -0.24
C LEU A 173 10.08 18.04 0.43
N GLY A 174 9.59 19.12 -0.17
CA GLY A 174 9.66 20.46 0.39
C GLY A 174 8.46 20.84 1.27
N SER A 175 7.54 19.91 1.55
CA SER A 175 6.37 20.18 2.37
C SER A 175 6.64 19.97 3.87
N ASP A 176 5.94 20.70 4.74
CA ASP A 176 5.99 20.46 6.19
C ASP A 176 5.47 19.06 6.54
N MET A 177 4.56 18.50 5.73
CA MET A 177 4.16 17.11 5.86
C MET A 177 5.36 16.16 5.85
N TRP A 178 6.28 16.33 4.90
CA TRP A 178 7.48 15.51 4.81
C TRP A 178 8.57 15.92 5.79
N THR A 179 8.91 17.22 5.87
CA THR A 179 10.07 17.69 6.63
C THR A 179 9.84 17.72 8.14
N VAL A 180 8.57 17.82 8.58
CA VAL A 180 8.21 17.91 10.00
C VAL A 180 7.39 16.70 10.44
N HIS A 181 6.25 16.46 9.79
CA HIS A 181 5.30 15.48 10.29
C HIS A 181 5.77 14.03 10.11
N MET A 182 6.40 13.67 8.99
CA MET A 182 6.91 12.30 8.79
C MET A 182 8.02 11.91 9.78
N PRO A 183 8.99 12.78 10.13
CA PRO A 183 9.93 12.52 11.22
C PRO A 183 9.28 12.30 12.58
N ILE A 184 8.30 13.14 12.96
CA ILE A 184 7.54 12.98 14.22
C ILE A 184 6.83 11.62 14.25
N TRP A 185 6.16 11.25 13.16
CA TRP A 185 5.47 9.95 13.03
C TRP A 185 6.45 8.78 12.99
N THR A 186 7.59 8.92 12.33
CA THR A 186 8.64 7.90 12.28
C THR A 186 9.16 7.60 13.68
N ALA A 187 9.47 8.62 14.47
CA ALA A 187 9.91 8.45 15.85
C ALA A 187 8.84 7.77 16.72
N ALA A 188 7.58 8.20 16.58
CA ALA A 188 6.45 7.63 17.32
C ALA A 188 6.23 6.14 16.98
N ILE A 189 6.26 5.79 15.70
CA ILE A 189 6.09 4.41 15.22
C ILE A 189 7.27 3.54 15.65
N LYS A 190 8.52 4.00 15.50
CA LYS A 190 9.71 3.27 15.96
C LYS A 190 9.67 3.02 17.48
N SER A 191 9.16 3.98 18.25
CA SER A 191 8.95 3.81 19.70
C SER A 191 7.88 2.76 20.01
N ALA A 192 6.74 2.80 19.30
CA ALA A 192 5.62 1.89 19.55
C ALA A 192 5.87 0.45 19.10
N PHE A 193 6.47 0.26 17.92
CA PHE A 193 6.65 -1.06 17.29
C PHE A 193 8.05 -1.65 17.48
N GLY A 194 8.99 -0.86 18.02
CA GLY A 194 10.40 -1.22 18.11
C GLY A 194 11.14 -0.85 16.83
N ALA A 195 12.21 -0.06 16.95
CA ALA A 195 12.93 0.49 15.80
C ALA A 195 13.51 -0.59 14.87
N ALA A 196 13.88 -1.75 15.40
CA ALA A 196 14.38 -2.88 14.62
C ALA A 196 13.32 -3.54 13.73
N HIS A 197 12.04 -3.31 14.00
CA HIS A 197 10.90 -3.85 13.24
C HIS A 197 10.32 -2.85 12.24
N VAL A 198 10.85 -1.63 12.17
CA VAL A 198 10.41 -0.61 11.22
C VAL A 198 11.45 -0.52 10.12
N LEU A 199 11.12 -1.06 8.96
CA LEU A 199 12.04 -1.15 7.82
C LEU A 199 12.15 0.20 7.12
N SER A 200 13.39 0.62 6.85
CA SER A 200 13.67 1.74 5.97
C SER A 200 13.78 1.26 4.52
N HIS A 201 13.28 2.06 3.60
CA HIS A 201 13.24 1.71 2.18
C HIS A 201 13.39 2.94 1.29
N ARG A 202 13.49 2.71 -0.01
CA ARG A 202 13.70 3.78 -1.01
C ARG A 202 12.41 4.03 -1.78
N GLU A 203 12.01 5.29 -1.82
CA GLU A 203 10.86 5.76 -2.58
C GLU A 203 11.23 6.95 -3.47
N LEU A 204 10.52 7.09 -4.59
CA LEU A 204 10.71 8.18 -5.54
C LEU A 204 9.69 9.28 -5.23
N LEU A 205 10.17 10.35 -4.59
CA LEU A 205 9.31 11.42 -4.07
C LEU A 205 9.51 12.71 -4.86
N SER A 206 8.41 13.43 -5.13
CA SER A 206 8.45 14.67 -5.91
C SER A 206 9.16 15.78 -5.13
N ASN A 207 10.02 16.54 -5.83
CA ASN A 207 10.91 17.54 -5.22
C ASN A 207 10.91 18.91 -5.91
N ALA A 208 10.15 19.06 -6.98
CA ALA A 208 9.98 20.32 -7.68
C ALA A 208 8.60 20.40 -8.33
N VAL A 209 8.12 21.63 -8.55
CA VAL A 209 6.86 21.94 -9.22
C VAL A 209 7.13 22.84 -10.40
N ASN A 210 6.51 22.57 -11.55
CA ASN A 210 6.37 23.54 -12.63
C ASN A 210 5.03 24.24 -12.45
N THR A 211 5.05 25.49 -11.98
CA THR A 211 3.86 26.26 -11.60
C THR A 211 3.04 26.78 -12.78
N THR A 212 3.59 26.77 -13.99
CA THR A 212 2.94 27.31 -15.20
C THR A 212 2.43 26.23 -16.14
N ALA A 213 2.91 24.99 -16.01
CA ALA A 213 2.37 23.88 -16.77
C ALA A 213 0.93 23.56 -16.32
N GLU A 214 0.07 23.16 -17.25
CA GLU A 214 -1.27 22.66 -16.94
C GLU A 214 -1.17 21.48 -15.96
N SER A 215 -2.01 21.54 -14.92
CA SER A 215 -2.21 20.45 -13.98
C SER A 215 -2.91 19.28 -14.66
N THR A 216 -2.90 18.11 -14.01
CA THR A 216 -3.69 16.96 -14.49
C THR A 216 -5.20 17.20 -14.34
N SER A 217 -5.63 18.17 -13.52
CA SER A 217 -7.04 18.56 -13.36
C SER A 217 -7.61 19.41 -14.49
N GLY A 218 -6.80 19.86 -15.46
CA GLY A 218 -7.26 20.57 -16.67
C GLY A 218 -7.56 22.05 -16.50
N ASP A 219 -8.10 22.48 -15.35
CA ASP A 219 -8.51 23.86 -15.11
C ASP A 219 -7.54 24.65 -14.20
N MET A 220 -6.41 24.07 -13.83
CA MET A 220 -5.41 24.69 -12.95
C MET A 220 -4.01 24.61 -13.56
N THR A 221 -3.09 25.41 -13.02
CA THR A 221 -1.66 25.31 -13.33
C THR A 221 -0.89 24.80 -12.13
N GLY A 222 0.25 24.18 -12.41
CA GLY A 222 1.09 23.54 -11.42
C GLY A 222 0.99 22.04 -11.47
N LYS A 223 2.15 21.40 -11.56
CA LYS A 223 2.31 19.97 -11.31
C LYS A 223 3.73 19.68 -10.89
N SER A 224 3.92 18.55 -10.20
CA SER A 224 5.25 18.03 -9.92
C SER A 224 6.04 17.86 -11.22
N SER A 225 7.28 18.36 -11.23
CA SER A 225 8.13 18.42 -12.44
C SER A 225 9.41 17.60 -12.31
N ASN A 226 9.80 17.27 -11.08
CA ASN A 226 10.97 16.45 -10.78
C ASN A 226 10.73 15.58 -9.54
N TRP A 227 11.58 14.58 -9.37
CA TRP A 227 11.59 13.65 -8.24
C TRP A 227 13.02 13.33 -7.80
N ALA A 228 13.16 12.70 -6.63
CA ALA A 228 14.40 12.11 -6.19
C ALA A 228 14.14 10.84 -5.38
N TRP A 229 15.07 9.89 -5.50
CA TRP A 229 15.11 8.75 -4.60
C TRP A 229 15.43 9.23 -3.18
N THR A 230 14.55 8.88 -2.26
CA THR A 230 14.56 9.33 -0.88
C THR A 230 14.47 8.13 0.04
N THR A 231 15.26 8.12 1.10
CA THR A 231 15.10 7.13 2.17
C THR A 231 13.87 7.48 3.00
N VAL A 232 12.91 6.57 3.03
CA VAL A 232 11.81 6.58 4.00
C VAL A 232 12.29 5.78 5.20
N GLU A 233 12.56 6.46 6.31
CA GLU A 233 13.10 5.85 7.53
C GLU A 233 12.05 5.06 8.33
N GLY A 234 10.77 5.32 8.08
CA GLY A 234 9.66 4.60 8.72
C GLY A 234 8.29 5.06 8.21
N ALA A 235 7.87 6.28 8.54
CA ALA A 235 6.54 6.78 8.19
C ALA A 235 6.51 7.49 6.83
N ASN A 236 5.46 7.26 6.05
CA ASN A 236 5.09 8.07 4.88
C ASN A 236 3.55 8.14 4.74
N ILE A 237 3.02 9.04 3.90
CA ILE A 237 1.60 9.04 3.53
C ILE A 237 1.40 8.47 2.11
N PRO A 238 0.26 7.84 1.81
CA PRO A 238 0.02 7.23 0.51
C PRO A 238 0.09 8.23 -0.65
N ASN A 239 0.44 7.74 -1.84
CA ASN A 239 0.15 8.45 -3.09
C ASN A 239 -1.27 8.13 -3.59
N GLU A 240 -1.73 8.82 -4.63
CA GLU A 240 -3.05 8.57 -5.21
C GLU A 240 -3.19 7.15 -5.76
N ALA A 241 -2.17 6.63 -6.43
CA ALA A 241 -2.22 5.29 -7.01
C ALA A 241 -2.39 4.21 -5.95
N MET A 242 -1.75 4.35 -4.79
CA MET A 242 -1.90 3.45 -3.64
C MET A 242 -3.36 3.34 -3.16
N VAL A 243 -4.15 4.41 -3.30
CA VAL A 243 -5.54 4.46 -2.85
C VAL A 243 -6.54 4.17 -3.97
N TYR A 244 -6.31 4.71 -5.17
CA TYR A 244 -7.27 4.75 -6.28
C TYR A 244 -6.84 3.95 -7.51
N GLY A 245 -5.63 3.39 -7.53
CA GLY A 245 -5.09 2.64 -8.66
C GLY A 245 -4.62 3.51 -9.84
N GLY A 246 -4.62 4.82 -9.69
CA GLY A 246 -4.10 5.77 -10.68
C GLY A 246 -3.83 7.14 -10.06
N SER A 247 -3.25 8.04 -10.84
CA SER A 247 -3.09 9.45 -10.45
C SER A 247 -4.21 10.27 -11.10
N VAL A 248 -5.06 10.86 -10.26
CA VAL A 248 -6.21 11.66 -10.71
C VAL A 248 -5.79 13.13 -10.85
N PHE A 249 -5.06 13.64 -9.86
CA PHE A 249 -4.63 15.04 -9.78
C PHE A 249 -3.11 15.21 -9.90
N GLY A 250 -2.36 14.26 -9.37
CA GLY A 250 -0.91 14.22 -9.44
C GLY A 250 -0.38 14.03 -10.85
N SER A 251 0.93 14.15 -10.99
CA SER A 251 1.62 13.82 -12.22
C SER A 251 2.30 12.47 -12.12
N SER A 252 2.86 12.00 -13.24
CA SER A 252 3.77 10.84 -13.25
C SER A 252 4.86 10.93 -12.16
N ARG A 253 5.28 12.14 -11.76
CA ARG A 253 6.32 12.36 -10.75
C ARG A 253 5.91 12.01 -9.33
N ASP A 254 4.61 11.89 -9.05
CA ASP A 254 4.11 11.58 -7.70
C ASP A 254 3.88 10.09 -7.45
N VAL A 255 3.89 9.28 -8.52
CA VAL A 255 3.55 7.84 -8.51
C VAL A 255 4.64 6.95 -9.15
N GLY A 256 5.82 7.50 -9.43
CA GLY A 256 6.83 6.85 -10.28
C GLY A 256 7.37 5.50 -9.77
N ASP A 257 7.49 5.35 -8.46
CA ASP A 257 7.96 4.12 -7.79
C ASP A 257 6.82 3.16 -7.43
N PHE A 258 5.61 3.68 -7.21
CA PHE A 258 4.45 2.89 -6.81
C PHE A 258 3.18 3.30 -7.57
N PRO A 259 3.05 2.92 -8.86
CA PRO A 259 1.89 3.26 -9.70
C PRO A 259 0.77 2.21 -9.59
N ARG A 260 0.49 1.66 -8.41
CA ARG A 260 -0.44 0.54 -8.20
C ARG A 260 -1.31 0.75 -6.96
N MET A 261 -2.52 0.20 -6.98
CA MET A 261 -3.42 0.19 -5.81
C MET A 261 -2.93 -0.78 -4.74
N LEU A 262 -3.02 -0.37 -3.48
CA LEU A 262 -2.79 -1.27 -2.36
C LEU A 262 -3.94 -2.29 -2.28
N PRO A 263 -3.64 -3.59 -2.09
CA PRO A 263 -4.62 -4.66 -1.97
C PRO A 263 -5.79 -4.38 -1.02
N LEU A 264 -5.55 -3.70 0.10
CA LEU A 264 -6.61 -3.33 1.04
C LEU A 264 -7.74 -2.51 0.40
N TYR A 265 -7.39 -1.53 -0.42
CA TYR A 265 -8.37 -0.68 -1.11
C TYR A 265 -9.04 -1.43 -2.27
N ALA A 266 -8.34 -2.39 -2.88
CA ALA A 266 -8.89 -3.26 -3.92
C ALA A 266 -9.95 -4.23 -3.38
N LEU A 267 -9.72 -4.79 -2.18
CA LEU A 267 -10.52 -5.91 -1.66
C LEU A 267 -11.64 -5.48 -0.71
N LYS A 268 -11.57 -4.30 -0.09
CA LYS A 268 -12.54 -3.88 0.94
C LYS A 268 -12.87 -2.39 0.88
N CYS A 269 -14.10 -2.06 0.49
CA CYS A 269 -14.64 -0.70 0.40
C CYS A 269 -15.13 -0.08 1.73
N ASN A 270 -14.91 -0.73 2.88
CA ASN A 270 -15.32 -0.22 4.20
C ASN A 270 -14.36 -0.72 5.31
N HIS A 271 -13.06 -0.51 5.12
CA HIS A 271 -12.03 -0.88 6.10
C HIS A 271 -11.68 0.28 7.06
N LEU A 272 -12.16 1.49 6.76
CA LEU A 272 -12.01 2.65 7.64
C LEU A 272 -13.03 2.58 8.79
N GLU A 273 -12.60 2.89 10.01
CA GLU A 273 -13.46 2.95 11.20
C GLU A 273 -14.27 4.25 11.28
N ASP A 274 -13.84 5.28 10.54
CA ASP A 274 -14.52 6.56 10.47
C ASP A 274 -14.47 7.16 9.05
N ARG A 275 -15.39 8.10 8.78
CA ARG A 275 -15.41 8.86 7.52
C ARG A 275 -14.47 10.06 7.60
N SER A 276 -13.18 9.76 7.70
CA SER A 276 -12.12 10.76 7.71
C SER A 276 -11.55 11.01 6.32
N TRP A 277 -11.13 12.24 6.07
CA TRP A 277 -10.26 12.54 4.93
C TRP A 277 -8.80 12.43 5.35
N PHE A 278 -7.89 12.22 4.40
CA PHE A 278 -6.44 12.24 4.65
C PHE A 278 -5.65 12.71 3.44
N TRP A 279 -4.56 13.43 3.71
CA TRP A 279 -3.65 13.90 2.68
C TRP A 279 -3.01 12.75 1.90
N LEU A 280 -2.76 13.01 0.63
CA LEU A 280 -1.93 12.18 -0.24
C LEU A 280 -0.72 12.99 -0.66
N ARG A 281 0.39 12.32 -0.98
CA ARG A 281 1.65 13.02 -1.31
C ARG A 281 1.66 13.74 -2.66
N ALA A 282 0.62 13.59 -3.48
CA ALA A 282 0.63 14.08 -4.87
C ALA A 282 0.36 15.59 -4.96
N VAL A 283 1.12 16.29 -5.81
CA VAL A 283 0.91 17.72 -6.12
C VAL A 283 -0.20 17.86 -7.16
N ALA A 284 -1.30 18.51 -6.78
CA ALA A 284 -2.46 18.70 -7.65
C ALA A 284 -2.40 20.00 -8.47
N SER A 285 -1.75 21.04 -7.93
CA SER A 285 -1.60 22.35 -8.59
C SER A 285 -0.41 23.12 -7.97
N SER A 286 -0.20 24.37 -8.37
CA SER A 286 0.82 25.24 -7.77
C SER A 286 0.52 25.62 -6.32
N SER A 287 -0.72 25.40 -5.87
CA SER A 287 -1.24 25.78 -4.55
C SER A 287 -1.87 24.63 -3.77
N SER A 288 -2.00 23.44 -4.36
CA SER A 288 -2.81 22.34 -3.82
C SER A 288 -2.12 20.98 -3.88
N PHE A 289 -2.47 20.13 -2.91
CA PHE A 289 -2.12 18.72 -2.88
C PHE A 289 -3.38 17.86 -2.96
N ALA A 290 -3.23 16.64 -3.46
CA ALA A 290 -4.30 15.66 -3.50
C ALA A 290 -4.62 15.13 -2.09
N HIS A 291 -5.87 14.74 -1.87
CA HIS A 291 -6.28 14.04 -0.66
C HIS A 291 -7.42 13.06 -0.96
N ALA A 292 -7.57 12.04 -0.11
CA ALA A 292 -8.73 11.17 -0.14
C ALA A 292 -9.85 11.80 0.67
N ASN A 293 -10.97 12.14 0.03
CA ASN A 293 -12.09 12.83 0.69
C ASN A 293 -12.84 11.91 1.66
N ASN A 294 -13.59 12.50 2.61
CA ASN A 294 -14.47 11.78 3.52
C ASN A 294 -15.64 11.06 2.81
N GLY A 295 -15.98 11.48 1.59
CA GLY A 295 -16.90 10.80 0.67
C GLY A 295 -16.26 9.64 -0.10
N GLY A 296 -14.95 9.43 0.06
CA GLY A 296 -14.18 8.37 -0.59
C GLY A 296 -13.61 8.73 -1.96
N ASN A 297 -14.06 9.81 -2.59
CA ASN A 297 -13.53 10.24 -3.89
C ASN A 297 -12.12 10.86 -3.76
N ALA A 298 -11.32 10.69 -4.80
CA ALA A 298 -10.10 11.48 -4.96
C ALA A 298 -10.49 12.95 -5.13
N THR A 299 -9.75 13.85 -4.49
CA THR A 299 -9.91 15.31 -4.65
C THR A 299 -8.60 16.00 -4.32
N TYR A 300 -8.58 17.32 -4.30
CA TYR A 300 -7.47 18.14 -3.84
C TYR A 300 -7.99 19.31 -3.00
N ASP A 301 -7.09 19.93 -2.23
CA ASP A 301 -7.36 21.18 -1.53
C ASP A 301 -6.09 22.02 -1.46
N GLY A 302 -6.24 23.31 -1.14
CA GLY A 302 -5.11 24.20 -0.88
C GLY A 302 -4.16 23.62 0.16
N ALA A 303 -2.85 23.78 -0.04
CA ALA A 303 -1.83 23.19 0.82
C ALA A 303 -1.97 23.59 2.31
N SER A 304 -2.60 24.75 2.59
CA SER A 304 -2.89 25.23 3.94
C SER A 304 -4.22 24.79 4.54
N TYR A 305 -4.97 23.93 3.86
CA TYR A 305 -6.23 23.40 4.37
C TYR A 305 -6.00 22.55 5.63
N SER A 306 -6.84 22.71 6.64
CA SER A 306 -6.78 21.96 7.91
C SER A 306 -8.17 21.77 8.51
N GLY A 307 -8.97 20.88 7.91
CA GLY A 307 -10.28 20.50 8.47
C GLY A 307 -10.20 19.52 9.63
N GLY A 308 -11.08 19.66 10.63
CA GLY A 308 -11.15 18.78 11.81
C GLY A 308 -11.45 17.31 11.53
N ASN A 309 -11.97 17.01 10.33
CA ASN A 309 -12.35 15.67 9.92
C ASN A 309 -11.22 14.91 9.19
N GLY A 310 -9.99 15.41 9.20
CA GLY A 310 -8.87 14.73 8.53
C GLY A 310 -7.50 15.37 8.73
N GLY A 311 -6.50 14.81 8.04
CA GLY A 311 -5.09 15.13 8.24
C GLY A 311 -4.18 13.96 7.85
N VAL A 312 -3.43 13.41 8.80
CA VAL A 312 -2.37 12.42 8.56
C VAL A 312 -2.85 10.99 8.82
N ARG A 313 -2.73 10.14 7.80
CA ARG A 313 -2.91 8.70 7.87
C ARG A 313 -1.61 8.02 7.40
N PRO A 314 -0.62 7.83 8.29
CA PRO A 314 0.69 7.35 7.90
C PRO A 314 0.67 5.84 7.66
N TYR A 315 1.47 5.35 6.73
CA TYR A 315 1.86 3.95 6.66
C TYR A 315 3.34 3.78 7.01
N PHE A 316 3.72 2.54 7.32
CA PHE A 316 5.12 2.13 7.44
C PHE A 316 5.27 0.65 7.07
N LEU A 317 6.52 0.21 6.87
CA LEU A 317 6.85 -1.18 6.59
C LEU A 317 7.29 -1.87 7.88
N TYR A 318 6.57 -2.92 8.29
CA TYR A 318 6.89 -3.75 9.44
C TYR A 318 7.63 -5.02 8.99
N HIS A 319 8.73 -5.36 9.66
CA HIS A 319 9.58 -6.53 9.40
C HIS A 319 9.75 -7.39 10.66
#